data_AF-A0A955YPS4-F1
#
_entry.id   AF-A0A955YPS4-F1
#
_cell.length_a   1.000
_cell.length_b   1.000
_cell.length_c   1.000
_cell.angle_alpha   90.00
_cell.angle_beta   90.00
_cell.angle_gamma   90.00
#
_symmetry.space_group_name_H-M   'P 1'
#
loop_
_entity.id
_entity.type
_entity.pdbx_description
1 polymer ?
#
loop_
_entity_poly.entity_id
_entity_poly.type
_entity_poly.pdbx_seq_one_letter_code
_entity_poly.pdbx_strand_id
1 'polypeptide(L)'
;MPGQSPVHPSVELGRHATAYAAAPAFPHIVLDHFLREDVAARAFDAFPQLGTDDWTAYTHFNEKKYGNTKLDSFPAPLREVVEHLNSPTFVAQLSALTGVPDLIPDPGLEGGGLHQSPPGGFLNVHADFTAHPHHRGWRRRVNLLLYLNPHHEPAWGGALELWDRSMQRCCATIEPVFNRAVIFNTDVDTFHGHPDPYACPPHEARRSIALYYFTAGEPVVVKSTEYRARPTDATTKRALIWADKMLLRVYDRVKRVTGIDDRLASRVLAWVDRHTRR
;
A
#
# COMPACT_ATOMS: atom_id res chain seq x y z
N MET A 1 -15.55 8.57 -21.67
CA MET A 1 -15.43 7.68 -22.85
C MET A 1 -15.72 6.26 -22.40
N PRO A 2 -16.98 5.81 -22.35
CA PRO A 2 -17.29 4.45 -21.91
C PRO A 2 -16.80 3.45 -22.98
N GLY A 3 -15.93 2.51 -22.60
CA GLY A 3 -15.61 1.33 -23.42
C GLY A 3 -14.14 1.04 -23.73
N GLN A 4 -13.19 1.94 -23.44
CA GLN A 4 -11.76 1.63 -23.55
C GLN A 4 -11.13 1.40 -22.18
N SER A 5 -10.23 0.41 -22.10
CA SER A 5 -9.44 0.15 -20.90
C SER A 5 -8.65 1.40 -20.48
N PRO A 6 -8.62 1.78 -19.19
CA PRO A 6 -7.74 2.83 -18.69
C PRO A 6 -6.26 2.41 -18.71
N VAL A 7 -5.97 1.11 -18.68
CA VAL A 7 -4.60 0.57 -18.78
C VAL A 7 -4.08 0.79 -20.21
N HIS A 8 -2.83 1.22 -20.33
CA HIS A 8 -2.22 1.49 -21.62
C HIS A 8 -2.12 0.18 -22.45
N PRO A 9 -2.44 0.20 -23.77
CA PRO A 9 -2.47 -1.02 -24.58
C PRO A 9 -1.15 -1.80 -24.67
N SER A 10 -0.01 -1.14 -24.43
CA SER A 10 1.31 -1.80 -24.40
C SER A 10 1.56 -2.62 -23.12
N VAL A 11 0.72 -2.46 -22.10
CA VAL A 11 0.84 -3.20 -20.83
C VAL A 11 0.20 -4.58 -20.99
N GLU A 12 1.01 -5.53 -21.42
CA GLU A 12 0.59 -6.91 -21.63
C GLU A 12 1.05 -7.79 -20.46
N LEU A 13 0.33 -7.73 -19.33
CA LEU A 13 0.72 -8.40 -18.07
C LEU A 13 1.13 -9.87 -18.25
N GLY A 14 0.39 -10.63 -19.07
CA GLY A 14 0.66 -12.06 -19.29
C GLY A 14 2.03 -12.38 -19.90
N ARG A 15 2.69 -11.43 -20.58
CA ARG A 15 4.02 -11.64 -21.18
C ARG A 15 5.16 -11.53 -20.18
N HIS A 16 4.86 -11.04 -18.98
CA HIS A 16 5.86 -10.79 -17.96
C HIS A 16 5.93 -11.85 -16.86
N ALA A 17 5.09 -12.89 -16.89
CA ALA A 17 4.99 -13.88 -15.82
C ALA A 17 6.34 -14.51 -15.42
N THR A 18 7.20 -14.85 -16.38
CA THR A 18 8.53 -15.41 -16.10
C THR A 18 9.44 -14.39 -15.41
N ALA A 19 9.50 -13.15 -15.91
CA ALA A 19 10.31 -12.09 -15.31
C ALA A 19 9.79 -11.70 -13.92
N TYR A 20 8.47 -11.66 -13.75
CA TYR A 20 7.78 -11.41 -12.50
C TYR A 20 8.18 -12.45 -11.45
N ALA A 21 8.09 -13.75 -11.78
CA ALA A 21 8.43 -14.83 -10.86
C ALA A 21 9.92 -14.88 -10.48
N ALA A 22 10.81 -14.45 -11.38
CA ALA A 22 12.26 -14.48 -11.19
C ALA A 22 12.84 -13.25 -10.48
N ALA A 23 12.00 -12.29 -10.06
CA ALA A 23 12.46 -11.03 -9.50
C ALA A 23 13.21 -11.19 -8.14
N PRO A 24 14.23 -10.37 -7.84
CA PRO A 24 15.27 -10.66 -6.83
C PRO A 24 14.87 -10.58 -5.35
N ALA A 25 13.70 -10.05 -5.01
CA ALA A 25 13.20 -9.95 -3.62
C ALA A 25 12.19 -11.07 -3.33
N PHE A 26 11.07 -10.97 -4.03
CA PHE A 26 9.94 -11.89 -4.16
C PHE A 26 9.28 -11.53 -5.51
N PRO A 27 8.33 -12.34 -6.02
CA PRO A 27 7.73 -12.07 -7.33
C PRO A 27 7.16 -10.65 -7.41
N HIS A 28 7.68 -9.84 -8.34
CA HIS A 28 7.28 -8.44 -8.55
C HIS A 28 7.59 -7.94 -9.95
N ILE A 29 6.93 -6.86 -10.35
CA ILE A 29 7.21 -6.11 -11.57
C ILE A 29 6.97 -4.62 -11.39
N VAL A 30 7.72 -3.81 -12.12
CA VAL A 30 7.54 -2.37 -12.25
C VAL A 30 7.13 -2.07 -13.69
N LEU A 31 6.04 -1.32 -13.86
CA LEU A 31 5.45 -0.97 -15.15
C LEU A 31 5.31 0.54 -15.25
N ASP A 32 6.09 1.14 -16.12
CA ASP A 32 5.97 2.57 -16.46
C ASP A 32 4.89 2.79 -17.51
N HIS A 33 4.33 4.00 -17.55
CA HIS A 33 3.23 4.35 -18.45
C HIS A 33 2.05 3.38 -18.33
N PHE A 34 1.70 3.02 -17.10
CA PHE A 34 0.76 1.93 -16.81
C PHE A 34 -0.66 2.24 -17.30
N LEU A 35 -1.15 3.43 -17.02
CA LEU A 35 -2.41 3.94 -17.55
C LEU A 35 -2.16 4.67 -18.87
N ARG A 36 -3.20 4.80 -19.70
CA ARG A 36 -3.19 5.76 -20.80
C ARG A 36 -2.94 7.16 -20.24
N GLU A 37 -2.11 7.95 -20.93
CA GLU A 37 -1.66 9.26 -20.43
C GLU A 37 -2.83 10.22 -20.13
N ASP A 38 -3.89 10.19 -20.94
CA ASP A 38 -5.10 10.98 -20.69
C ASP A 38 -5.82 10.58 -19.39
N VAL A 39 -5.79 9.29 -19.05
CA VAL A 39 -6.40 8.76 -17.81
C VAL A 39 -5.53 9.08 -16.62
N ALA A 40 -4.22 8.89 -16.71
CA ALA A 40 -3.28 9.21 -15.65
C ALA A 40 -3.36 10.69 -15.27
N ALA A 41 -3.40 11.59 -16.26
CA ALA A 41 -3.55 13.02 -16.05
C ALA A 41 -4.88 13.36 -15.35
N ARG A 42 -6.01 12.86 -15.88
CA ARG A 42 -7.33 13.06 -15.24
C ARG A 42 -7.41 12.51 -13.82
N ALA A 43 -6.75 11.38 -13.54
CA ALA A 43 -6.70 10.77 -12.22
C ALA A 43 -5.88 11.62 -11.24
N PHE A 44 -4.75 12.20 -11.69
CA PHE A 44 -3.96 13.13 -10.89
C PHE A 44 -4.70 14.44 -10.62
N ASP A 45 -5.29 15.06 -11.65
CA ASP A 45 -6.02 16.33 -11.51
C ASP A 45 -7.22 16.20 -10.57
N ALA A 46 -7.83 15.01 -10.55
CA ALA A 46 -8.94 14.68 -9.66
C ALA A 46 -8.50 14.17 -8.28
N PHE A 47 -7.19 14.09 -7.98
CA PHE A 47 -6.73 13.54 -6.71
C PHE A 47 -7.13 14.47 -5.56
N PRO A 48 -7.94 14.00 -4.58
CA PRO A 48 -8.50 14.88 -3.57
C PRO A 48 -7.41 15.45 -2.67
N GLN A 49 -7.52 16.72 -2.28
CA GLN A 49 -6.61 17.31 -1.30
C GLN A 49 -6.84 16.71 0.09
N LEU A 50 -5.80 16.73 0.93
CA LEU A 50 -5.94 16.43 2.35
C LEU A 50 -6.84 17.48 3.01
N GLY A 51 -7.69 17.06 3.96
CA GLY A 51 -8.58 17.95 4.71
C GLY A 51 -10.08 17.72 4.48
N THR A 52 -10.47 16.76 3.64
CA THR A 52 -11.85 16.25 3.58
C THR A 52 -12.10 15.22 4.68
N ASP A 53 -13.37 15.00 5.06
CA ASP A 53 -13.79 14.04 6.10
C ASP A 53 -13.60 12.55 5.74
N ASP A 54 -13.07 12.27 4.54
CA ASP A 54 -12.89 10.91 4.01
C ASP A 54 -11.48 10.35 4.23
N TRP A 55 -10.56 11.17 4.72
CA TRP A 55 -9.20 10.73 5.02
C TRP A 55 -9.06 10.21 6.45
N THR A 56 -8.52 9.00 6.57
CA THR A 56 -8.03 8.45 7.83
C THR A 56 -6.54 8.76 7.96
N ALA A 57 -6.15 9.44 9.04
CA ALA A 57 -4.75 9.69 9.36
C ALA A 57 -4.15 8.49 10.11
N TYR A 58 -3.08 7.92 9.55
CA TYR A 58 -2.26 6.91 10.20
C TYR A 58 -0.97 7.58 10.64
N THR A 59 -0.88 7.90 11.93
CA THR A 59 0.27 8.60 12.51
C THR A 59 0.69 7.89 13.80
N HIS A 60 1.77 7.14 13.71
CA HIS A 60 2.47 6.53 14.84
C HIS A 60 3.95 6.32 14.46
N PHE A 61 4.73 5.59 15.25
CA PHE A 61 6.17 5.52 15.01
C PHE A 61 6.53 4.85 13.67
N ASN A 62 5.68 3.94 13.19
CA ASN A 62 5.94 3.18 11.98
C ASN A 62 5.37 3.78 10.70
N GLU A 63 4.45 4.75 10.79
CA GLU A 63 3.90 5.41 9.61
C GLU A 63 3.39 6.82 9.88
N LYS A 64 3.50 7.65 8.86
CA LYS A 64 2.87 8.96 8.77
C LYS A 64 2.29 9.11 7.37
N LYS A 65 1.04 8.70 7.21
CA LYS A 65 0.31 8.74 5.94
C LYS A 65 -1.18 8.96 6.15
N TYR A 66 -1.89 9.21 5.06
CA TYR A 66 -3.34 9.31 5.01
C TYR A 66 -3.87 8.29 4.02
N GLY A 67 -4.99 7.65 4.35
CA GLY A 67 -5.69 6.71 3.47
C GLY A 67 -7.16 7.03 3.36
N ASN A 68 -7.74 6.85 2.18
CA ASN A 68 -9.16 6.91 1.92
C ASN A 68 -9.59 5.61 1.23
N THR A 69 -10.40 4.82 1.93
CA THR A 69 -10.92 3.51 1.48
C THR A 69 -12.34 3.61 0.92
N LYS A 70 -13.01 4.76 1.05
CA LYS A 70 -14.41 4.94 0.67
C LYS A 70 -14.54 5.18 -0.84
N LEU A 71 -14.70 4.12 -1.62
CA LEU A 71 -14.82 4.21 -3.09
C LEU A 71 -15.88 5.21 -3.56
N ASP A 72 -17.01 5.30 -2.85
CA ASP A 72 -18.11 6.24 -3.16
C ASP A 72 -17.74 7.72 -2.98
N SER A 73 -16.67 8.02 -2.23
CA SER A 73 -16.11 9.38 -2.11
C SER A 73 -15.15 9.73 -3.25
N PHE A 74 -14.69 8.74 -4.03
CA PHE A 74 -13.64 8.99 -5.02
C PHE A 74 -14.22 9.78 -6.20
N PRO A 75 -13.53 10.83 -6.66
CA PRO A 75 -13.85 11.50 -7.92
C PRO A 75 -13.85 10.52 -9.10
N ALA A 76 -14.72 10.77 -10.08
CA ALA A 76 -14.99 9.84 -11.18
C ALA A 76 -13.73 9.28 -11.88
N PRO A 77 -12.69 10.07 -12.22
CA PRO A 77 -11.50 9.52 -12.88
C PRO A 77 -10.76 8.48 -12.04
N LEU A 78 -10.68 8.67 -10.72
CA LEU A 78 -10.03 7.72 -9.81
C LEU A 78 -10.90 6.48 -9.59
N ARG A 79 -12.22 6.68 -9.46
CA ARG A 79 -13.18 5.58 -9.32
C ARG A 79 -13.16 4.66 -10.55
N GLU A 80 -13.20 5.24 -11.75
CA GLU A 80 -13.13 4.51 -13.03
C GLU A 80 -11.86 3.63 -13.10
N VAL A 81 -10.71 4.15 -12.65
CA VAL A 81 -9.46 3.38 -12.59
C VAL A 81 -9.57 2.22 -11.61
N VAL A 82 -10.03 2.47 -10.37
CA VAL A 82 -10.15 1.44 -9.34
C VAL A 82 -11.14 0.35 -9.74
N GLU A 83 -12.32 0.72 -10.25
CA GLU A 83 -13.33 -0.21 -10.73
C GLU A 83 -12.80 -1.09 -11.87
N HIS A 84 -12.04 -0.51 -12.80
CA HIS A 84 -11.41 -1.29 -13.86
C HIS A 84 -10.35 -2.26 -13.34
N LEU A 85 -9.46 -1.80 -12.46
CA LEU A 85 -8.41 -2.63 -11.86
C LEU A 85 -8.95 -3.69 -10.89
N ASN A 86 -10.21 -3.59 -10.48
CA ASN A 86 -10.94 -4.62 -9.75
C ASN A 86 -11.93 -5.40 -10.66
N SER A 87 -11.97 -5.13 -11.96
CA SER A 87 -12.87 -5.83 -12.88
C SER A 87 -12.45 -7.29 -13.08
N PRO A 88 -13.38 -8.22 -13.36
CA PRO A 88 -13.06 -9.62 -13.60
C PRO A 88 -12.02 -9.82 -14.73
N THR A 89 -12.06 -8.96 -15.76
CA THR A 89 -11.12 -9.04 -16.88
C THR A 89 -9.69 -8.72 -16.44
N PHE A 90 -9.50 -7.63 -15.69
CA PHE A 90 -8.17 -7.25 -15.20
C PHE A 90 -7.67 -8.26 -14.16
N VAL A 91 -8.53 -8.71 -13.25
CA VAL A 91 -8.17 -9.70 -12.22
C VAL A 91 -7.72 -11.02 -12.86
N ALA A 92 -8.35 -11.46 -13.96
CA ALA A 92 -7.88 -12.62 -14.71
C ALA A 92 -6.47 -12.43 -15.30
N GLN A 93 -6.15 -11.24 -15.82
CA GLN A 93 -4.80 -10.91 -16.30
C GLN A 93 -3.78 -10.89 -15.16
N LEU A 94 -4.18 -10.38 -13.99
CA LEU A 94 -3.35 -10.36 -12.78
C LEU A 94 -3.06 -11.79 -12.28
N SER A 95 -4.06 -12.68 -12.30
CA SER A 95 -3.88 -14.10 -11.99
C SER A 95 -2.88 -14.76 -12.94
N ALA A 96 -2.98 -14.48 -14.24
CA ALA A 96 -2.05 -15.00 -15.25
C ALA A 96 -0.60 -14.49 -15.07
N LEU A 97 -0.42 -13.20 -14.73
CA LEU A 97 0.89 -12.63 -14.41
C LEU A 97 1.51 -13.28 -13.17
N THR A 98 0.72 -13.40 -12.11
CA THR A 98 1.21 -13.74 -10.76
C THR A 98 1.31 -15.24 -10.53
N GLY A 99 0.66 -16.04 -11.37
CA GLY A 99 0.49 -17.48 -11.17
C GLY A 99 -0.42 -17.84 -10.00
N VAL A 100 -1.16 -16.87 -9.45
CA VAL A 100 -2.13 -17.09 -8.37
C VAL A 100 -3.52 -17.23 -8.98
N PRO A 101 -4.13 -18.43 -8.97
CA PRO A 101 -5.48 -18.61 -9.47
C PRO A 101 -6.51 -17.99 -8.51
N ASP A 102 -7.72 -17.77 -9.02
CA ASP A 102 -8.91 -17.38 -8.24
C ASP A 102 -8.70 -16.13 -7.36
N LEU A 103 -7.96 -15.15 -7.89
CA LEU A 103 -7.85 -13.84 -7.25
C LEU A 103 -9.21 -13.17 -7.14
N ILE A 104 -9.45 -12.57 -5.98
CA ILE A 104 -10.65 -11.83 -5.60
C ILE A 104 -10.20 -10.41 -5.26
N PRO A 105 -10.73 -9.36 -5.93
CA PRO A 105 -10.46 -7.99 -5.53
C PRO A 105 -11.16 -7.66 -4.21
N ASP A 106 -10.64 -6.71 -3.45
CA ASP A 106 -11.32 -6.18 -2.28
C ASP A 106 -12.20 -4.97 -2.64
N PRO A 107 -13.53 -5.10 -2.62
CA PRO A 107 -14.43 -3.97 -2.90
C PRO A 107 -14.47 -2.94 -1.76
N GLY A 108 -14.10 -3.33 -0.54
CA GLY A 108 -14.05 -2.43 0.63
C GLY A 108 -12.76 -1.61 0.72
N LEU A 109 -11.75 -1.95 -0.10
CA LEU A 109 -10.44 -1.31 -0.12
C LEU A 109 -9.79 -1.25 1.28
N GLU A 110 -9.96 -2.30 2.09
CA GLU A 110 -9.49 -2.36 3.47
C GLU A 110 -7.97 -2.25 3.53
N GLY A 111 -7.49 -1.14 4.11
CA GLY A 111 -6.08 -0.75 4.13
C GLY A 111 -5.50 -0.30 2.78
N GLY A 112 -6.30 -0.33 1.71
CA GLY A 112 -5.96 0.10 0.35
C GLY A 112 -6.52 1.49 0.02
N GLY A 113 -6.98 1.67 -1.21
CA GLY A 113 -7.60 2.90 -1.70
C GLY A 113 -6.61 4.00 -2.06
N LEU A 114 -7.02 5.26 -1.89
CA LEU A 114 -6.15 6.42 -2.16
C LEU A 114 -5.26 6.69 -0.96
N HIS A 115 -3.95 6.80 -1.18
CA HIS A 115 -2.97 7.10 -0.13
C HIS A 115 -2.22 8.40 -0.43
N GLN A 116 -1.91 9.15 0.62
CA GLN A 116 -1.00 10.30 0.56
C GLN A 116 -0.01 10.31 1.72
N SER A 117 1.25 10.55 1.40
CA SER A 117 2.28 10.93 2.37
C SER A 117 2.67 12.40 2.12
N PRO A 118 2.22 13.36 2.94
CA PRO A 118 2.65 14.76 2.85
C PRO A 118 4.12 14.92 3.26
N PRO A 119 4.71 16.12 3.25
CA PRO A 119 6.10 16.31 3.66
C PRO A 119 6.44 15.67 5.01
N GLY A 120 7.54 14.93 5.02
CA GLY A 120 8.01 14.11 6.13
C GLY A 120 7.19 12.84 6.37
N GLY A 121 6.26 12.49 5.48
CA GLY A 121 5.50 11.24 5.54
C GLY A 121 6.36 10.04 5.13
N PHE A 122 6.11 8.89 5.76
CA PHE A 122 6.88 7.66 5.56
C PHE A 122 6.03 6.44 5.94
N LEU A 123 6.50 5.26 5.53
CA LEU A 123 6.01 3.97 6.01
C LEU A 123 7.21 3.03 6.16
N ASN A 124 7.53 2.69 7.42
CA ASN A 124 8.65 1.80 7.72
C ASN A 124 8.47 0.43 7.04
N VAL A 125 9.59 -0.26 6.86
CA VAL A 125 9.59 -1.58 6.21
C VAL A 125 8.70 -2.55 6.99
N HIS A 126 7.81 -3.25 6.28
CA HIS A 126 6.85 -4.18 6.86
C HIS A 126 6.49 -5.31 5.89
N ALA A 127 5.99 -6.41 6.47
CA ALA A 127 5.14 -7.35 5.73
C ALA A 127 3.69 -7.08 6.12
N ASP A 128 2.78 -7.16 5.15
CA ASP A 128 1.37 -6.86 5.34
C ASP A 128 0.64 -7.85 6.25
N PHE A 129 -0.56 -7.47 6.69
CA PHE A 129 -1.50 -8.42 7.26
C PHE A 129 -1.90 -9.48 6.22
N THR A 130 -2.08 -10.72 6.67
CA THR A 130 -2.29 -11.86 5.76
C THR A 130 -3.74 -12.19 5.47
N ALA A 131 -4.68 -11.81 6.34
CA ALA A 131 -6.09 -12.16 6.25
C ALA A 131 -6.96 -10.90 6.18
N HIS A 132 -7.99 -10.92 5.34
CA HIS A 132 -8.91 -9.79 5.24
C HIS A 132 -9.61 -9.53 6.60
N PRO A 133 -9.67 -8.28 7.10
CA PRO A 133 -10.22 -7.97 8.43
C PRO A 133 -11.67 -8.44 8.63
N HIS A 134 -12.48 -8.33 7.59
CA HIS A 134 -13.91 -8.69 7.61
C HIS A 134 -14.22 -10.05 6.96
N HIS A 135 -13.25 -10.67 6.28
CA HIS A 135 -13.41 -11.95 5.58
C HIS A 135 -12.25 -12.88 5.94
N ARG A 136 -12.28 -13.48 7.14
CA ARG A 136 -11.13 -14.23 7.68
C ARG A 136 -10.66 -15.43 6.85
N GLY A 137 -11.52 -15.95 5.96
CA GLY A 137 -11.17 -16.99 4.99
C GLY A 137 -10.47 -16.47 3.74
N TRP A 138 -10.26 -15.16 3.60
CA TRP A 138 -9.58 -14.54 2.48
C TRP A 138 -8.13 -14.24 2.86
N ARG A 139 -7.19 -14.84 2.13
CA ARG A 139 -5.76 -14.60 2.24
C ARG A 139 -5.33 -13.54 1.26
N ARG A 140 -4.62 -12.49 1.70
CA ARG A 140 -4.03 -11.48 0.80
C ARG A 140 -2.89 -12.12 0.01
N ARG A 141 -2.87 -11.91 -1.30
CA ARG A 141 -1.93 -12.58 -2.22
C ARG A 141 -1.13 -11.62 -3.06
N VAL A 142 -1.75 -10.54 -3.53
CA VAL A 142 -1.13 -9.61 -4.47
C VAL A 142 -1.45 -8.18 -4.06
N ASN A 143 -0.45 -7.32 -4.18
CA ASN A 143 -0.58 -5.88 -4.07
C ASN A 143 -0.32 -5.24 -5.42
N LEU A 144 -1.11 -4.23 -5.78
CA LEU A 144 -0.87 -3.30 -6.88
C LEU A 144 -0.80 -1.89 -6.30
N LEU A 145 0.33 -1.22 -6.51
CA LEU A 145 0.53 0.17 -6.15
C LEU A 145 0.67 0.98 -7.44
N LEU A 146 -0.16 2.00 -7.64
CA LEU A 146 -0.06 2.92 -8.77
C LEU A 146 0.29 4.32 -8.28
N TYR A 147 1.42 4.87 -8.76
CA TYR A 147 1.92 6.18 -8.37
C TYR A 147 1.41 7.30 -9.31
N LEU A 148 0.98 8.41 -8.71
CA LEU A 148 0.43 9.58 -9.41
C LEU A 148 1.17 10.85 -8.97
N ASN A 149 2.49 10.89 -9.20
CA ASN A 149 3.38 11.98 -8.77
C ASN A 149 4.11 12.63 -9.97
N PRO A 150 3.45 13.50 -10.77
CA PRO A 150 4.03 14.11 -11.98
C PRO A 150 5.24 15.00 -11.71
N HIS A 151 5.35 15.56 -10.51
CA HIS A 151 6.42 16.48 -10.13
C HIS A 151 7.47 15.82 -9.25
N HIS A 152 7.44 14.49 -9.07
CA HIS A 152 8.39 13.81 -8.20
C HIS A 152 9.83 14.04 -8.65
N GLU A 153 10.68 14.49 -7.72
CA GLU A 153 12.12 14.60 -7.91
C GLU A 153 12.86 13.58 -7.05
N PRO A 154 13.93 12.94 -7.57
CA PRO A 154 14.71 11.96 -6.80
C PRO A 154 15.26 12.49 -5.47
N ALA A 155 15.56 13.79 -5.40
CA ALA A 155 16.04 14.44 -4.18
C ALA A 155 15.02 14.41 -3.02
N TRP A 156 13.73 14.17 -3.29
CA TRP A 156 12.69 14.11 -2.27
C TRP A 156 12.61 12.72 -1.60
N GLY A 157 13.29 11.70 -2.14
CA GLY A 157 13.25 10.33 -1.63
C GLY A 157 11.87 9.69 -1.77
N GLY A 158 11.45 8.85 -0.81
CA GLY A 158 10.14 8.20 -0.84
C GLY A 158 10.02 7.00 -1.79
N ALA A 159 11.15 6.52 -2.30
CA ALA A 159 11.23 5.27 -3.04
C ALA A 159 10.71 4.09 -2.21
N LEU A 160 10.02 3.16 -2.88
CA LEU A 160 9.63 1.89 -2.30
C LEU A 160 10.84 0.96 -2.29
N GLU A 161 11.27 0.55 -1.11
CA GLU A 161 12.27 -0.50 -0.91
C GLU A 161 11.57 -1.87 -0.89
N LEU A 162 12.10 -2.85 -1.62
CA LEU A 162 11.74 -4.27 -1.53
C LEU A 162 12.93 -5.05 -0.97
N TRP A 163 12.76 -5.66 0.19
CA TRP A 163 13.81 -6.39 0.88
C TRP A 163 13.70 -7.90 0.63
N ASP A 164 14.83 -8.60 0.78
CA ASP A 164 14.79 -10.05 0.89
C ASP A 164 13.98 -10.50 2.12
N ARG A 165 13.53 -11.76 2.09
CA ARG A 165 12.69 -12.35 3.15
C ARG A 165 13.40 -12.41 4.51
N SER A 166 14.73 -12.31 4.53
CA SER A 166 15.54 -12.30 5.75
C SER A 166 15.81 -10.90 6.31
N MET A 167 15.37 -9.82 5.64
CA MET A 167 15.64 -8.42 6.01
C MET A 167 17.13 -8.08 6.08
N GLN A 168 17.95 -8.72 5.25
CA GLN A 168 19.41 -8.50 5.20
C GLN A 168 19.80 -7.53 4.09
N ARG A 169 19.11 -7.58 2.95
CA ARG A 169 19.45 -6.77 1.77
C ARG A 169 18.21 -6.13 1.15
N CYS A 170 18.30 -4.85 0.82
CA CYS A 170 17.37 -4.19 -0.08
C CYS A 170 17.65 -4.68 -1.51
N CYS A 171 16.73 -5.47 -2.07
CA CYS A 171 16.89 -6.11 -3.38
C CYS A 171 16.40 -5.23 -4.54
N ALA A 172 15.47 -4.30 -4.28
CA ALA A 172 15.02 -3.32 -5.26
C ALA A 172 14.62 -2.01 -4.58
N THR A 173 14.81 -0.89 -5.28
CA THR A 173 14.38 0.44 -4.86
C THR A 173 13.65 1.07 -6.04
N ILE A 174 12.40 1.49 -5.83
CA ILE A 174 11.50 1.88 -6.89
C ILE A 174 10.98 3.29 -6.63
N GLU A 175 11.40 4.23 -7.48
CA GLU A 175 10.95 5.62 -7.37
C GLU A 175 9.45 5.74 -7.63
N PRO A 176 8.72 6.59 -6.85
CA PRO A 176 7.28 6.76 -6.96
C PRO A 176 6.92 7.72 -8.11
N VAL A 177 7.55 7.57 -9.28
CA VAL A 177 7.32 8.44 -10.43
C VAL A 177 5.89 8.32 -10.97
N PHE A 178 5.46 9.33 -11.71
CA PHE A 178 4.13 9.37 -12.31
C PHE A 178 3.84 8.19 -13.23
N ASN A 179 2.60 7.70 -13.15
CA ASN A 179 2.06 6.64 -14.00
C ASN A 179 2.86 5.31 -13.95
N ARG A 180 3.54 5.07 -12.82
CA ARG A 180 4.23 3.81 -12.54
C ARG A 180 3.37 2.91 -11.66
N ALA A 181 3.14 1.68 -12.12
CA ALA A 181 2.57 0.62 -11.30
C ALA A 181 3.66 -0.33 -10.79
N VAL A 182 3.51 -0.78 -9.55
CA VAL A 182 4.30 -1.85 -8.95
C VAL A 182 3.34 -2.94 -8.51
N ILE A 183 3.53 -4.14 -9.03
CA ILE A 183 2.73 -5.32 -8.68
C ILE A 183 3.65 -6.33 -8.02
N PHE A 184 3.23 -6.91 -6.89
CA PHE A 184 4.03 -7.92 -6.21
C PHE A 184 3.18 -8.90 -5.40
N ASN A 185 3.69 -10.12 -5.24
CA ASN A 185 3.12 -11.10 -4.34
C ASN A 185 3.40 -10.68 -2.89
N THR A 186 2.42 -10.88 -2.02
CA THR A 186 2.55 -10.61 -0.58
C THR A 186 2.39 -11.89 0.23
N ASP A 187 3.18 -12.01 1.29
CA ASP A 187 3.17 -13.10 2.26
C ASP A 187 3.71 -12.60 3.62
N VAL A 188 3.81 -13.49 4.60
CA VAL A 188 4.25 -13.19 5.98
C VAL A 188 5.63 -12.53 6.13
N ASP A 189 6.45 -12.54 5.07
CA ASP A 189 7.86 -12.16 5.01
C ASP A 189 8.22 -11.41 3.71
N THR A 190 7.23 -10.86 3.00
CA THR A 190 7.48 -9.99 1.83
C THR A 190 7.66 -8.55 2.28
N PHE A 191 8.86 -8.23 2.76
CA PHE A 191 9.15 -6.95 3.40
C PHE A 191 9.34 -5.82 2.40
N HIS A 192 8.59 -4.73 2.61
CA HIS A 192 8.63 -3.55 1.77
C HIS A 192 8.24 -2.27 2.53
N GLY A 193 8.60 -1.10 2.03
CA GLY A 193 8.24 0.18 2.64
C GLY A 193 8.93 1.37 1.98
N HIS A 194 8.58 2.58 2.39
CA HIS A 194 9.34 3.81 2.08
C HIS A 194 9.74 4.44 3.42
N PRO A 195 10.80 3.93 4.07
CA PRO A 195 11.11 4.23 5.47
C PRO A 195 11.75 5.62 5.67
N ASP A 196 12.20 6.25 4.59
CA ASP A 196 12.77 7.59 4.63
C ASP A 196 11.68 8.66 4.44
N PRO A 197 11.62 9.70 5.29
CA PRO A 197 10.63 10.76 5.18
C PRO A 197 10.66 11.46 3.82
N TYR A 198 9.50 11.58 3.18
CA TYR A 198 9.38 12.20 1.87
C TYR A 198 9.59 13.72 1.95
N ALA A 199 10.65 14.22 1.33
CA ALA A 199 11.14 15.59 1.50
C ALA A 199 10.58 16.59 0.47
N CYS A 200 9.37 16.34 -0.06
CA CYS A 200 8.73 17.23 -1.02
C CYS A 200 8.30 18.59 -0.42
N PRO A 201 8.06 19.63 -1.26
CA PRO A 201 7.53 20.92 -0.82
C PRO A 201 6.14 20.85 -0.15
N PRO A 202 5.73 21.87 0.62
CA PRO A 202 4.43 21.88 1.34
C PRO A 202 3.16 21.67 0.51
N HIS A 203 3.19 21.98 -0.78
CA HIS A 203 2.06 21.82 -1.69
C HIS A 203 2.07 20.47 -2.43
N GLU A 204 3.07 19.64 -2.19
CA GLU A 204 3.21 18.31 -2.77
C GLU A 204 2.98 17.19 -1.76
N ALA A 205 2.72 16.00 -2.28
CA ALA A 205 2.60 14.77 -1.51
C ALA A 205 2.97 13.58 -2.38
N ARG A 206 3.42 12.48 -1.75
CA ARG A 206 3.54 11.18 -2.41
C ARG A 206 2.16 10.53 -2.45
N ARG A 207 1.57 10.48 -3.63
CA ARG A 207 0.23 9.97 -3.94
C ARG A 207 0.32 8.58 -4.56
N SER A 208 -0.55 7.69 -4.13
CA SER A 208 -0.73 6.39 -4.76
C SER A 208 -2.15 5.86 -4.63
N ILE A 209 -2.52 4.97 -5.54
CA ILE A 209 -3.64 4.05 -5.38
C ILE A 209 -3.05 2.70 -4.95
N ALA A 210 -3.58 2.11 -3.88
CA ALA A 210 -3.17 0.80 -3.39
C ALA A 210 -4.35 -0.17 -3.47
N LEU A 211 -4.21 -1.25 -4.24
CA LEU A 211 -5.23 -2.29 -4.43
C LEU A 211 -4.69 -3.64 -4.00
N TYR A 212 -5.52 -4.41 -3.30
CA TYR A 212 -5.13 -5.71 -2.76
C TYR A 212 -6.08 -6.79 -3.23
N TYR A 213 -5.49 -7.94 -3.55
CA TYR A 213 -6.21 -9.08 -4.11
C TYR A 213 -5.97 -10.31 -3.24
N PHE A 214 -7.02 -11.10 -3.08
CA PHE A 214 -7.11 -12.18 -2.12
C PHE A 214 -7.44 -13.50 -2.80
N THR A 215 -7.26 -14.62 -2.09
CA THR A 215 -7.84 -15.93 -2.45
C THR A 215 -8.67 -16.43 -1.29
N ALA A 216 -9.75 -17.15 -1.56
CA ALA A 216 -10.59 -17.78 -0.55
C ALA A 216 -10.33 -19.30 -0.44
N GLY A 217 -10.67 -19.91 0.70
CA GLY A 217 -10.85 -21.36 0.82
C GLY A 217 -9.75 -22.13 1.57
N GLU A 218 -8.54 -21.58 1.68
CA GLU A 218 -7.49 -22.18 2.51
C GLU A 218 -7.49 -21.60 3.94
N PRO A 219 -7.14 -22.39 4.98
CA PRO A 219 -6.90 -21.87 6.31
C PRO A 219 -5.83 -20.78 6.27
N VAL A 220 -6.22 -19.54 6.58
CA VAL A 220 -5.29 -18.41 6.56
C VAL A 220 -4.55 -18.34 7.91
N VAL A 221 -3.23 -18.37 7.86
CA VAL A 221 -2.41 -18.02 9.03
C VAL A 221 -2.56 -16.52 9.27
N VAL A 222 -3.45 -16.13 10.18
CA VAL A 222 -3.75 -14.72 10.47
C VAL A 222 -2.56 -14.08 11.18
N LYS A 223 -1.89 -13.14 10.51
CA LYS A 223 -0.87 -12.25 11.07
C LYS A 223 -1.28 -10.80 10.82
N SER A 224 -1.04 -9.95 11.80
CA SER A 224 -1.08 -8.50 11.62
C SER A 224 0.21 -8.02 10.93
N THR A 225 0.20 -6.76 10.48
CA THR A 225 1.35 -6.11 9.86
C THR A 225 2.62 -6.28 10.72
N GLU A 226 3.69 -6.75 10.09
CA GLU A 226 4.96 -7.04 10.74
C GLU A 226 6.01 -5.98 10.38
N TYR A 227 6.14 -4.96 11.21
CA TYR A 227 7.16 -3.93 11.06
C TYR A 227 8.57 -4.44 11.41
N ARG A 228 9.54 -4.04 10.56
CA ARG A 228 10.96 -4.33 10.66
C ARG A 228 11.78 -3.06 10.45
N ALA A 229 12.85 -2.94 11.23
CA ALA A 229 13.84 -1.91 11.03
C ALA A 229 14.87 -2.35 9.99
N ARG A 230 15.45 -1.40 9.25
CA ARG A 230 16.58 -1.69 8.36
C ARG A 230 17.81 -2.08 9.19
N PRO A 231 18.73 -2.90 8.66
CA PRO A 231 20.01 -3.17 9.31
C PRO A 231 20.83 -1.91 9.61
N THR A 232 20.65 -0.86 8.80
CA THR A 232 21.32 0.44 8.92
C THR A 232 20.63 1.43 9.86
N ASP A 233 19.42 1.14 10.34
CA ASP A 233 18.73 2.03 11.27
C ASP A 233 19.43 2.04 12.64
N ALA A 234 19.52 3.22 13.26
CA ALA A 234 20.08 3.39 14.59
C ALA A 234 19.37 2.49 15.63
N THR A 235 20.12 1.98 16.62
CA THR A 235 19.59 1.08 17.66
C THR A 235 18.37 1.65 18.39
N THR A 236 18.33 2.97 18.61
CA THR A 236 17.18 3.67 19.19
C THR A 236 15.95 3.58 18.30
N LYS A 237 16.08 3.87 16.99
CA LYS A 237 14.98 3.72 16.01
C LYS A 237 14.50 2.27 15.96
N ARG A 238 15.42 1.29 15.95
CA ARG A 238 15.08 -0.15 15.96
C ARG A 238 14.23 -0.53 17.18
N ALA A 239 14.59 -0.03 18.36
CA ALA A 239 13.83 -0.27 19.59
C ALA A 239 12.43 0.36 19.55
N LEU A 240 12.31 1.58 19.02
CA LEU A 240 11.03 2.27 18.88
C LEU A 240 10.10 1.60 17.86
N ILE A 241 10.62 1.14 16.71
CA ILE A 241 9.86 0.30 15.75
C ILE A 241 9.26 -0.91 16.44
N TRP A 242 10.08 -1.61 17.24
CA TRP A 242 9.65 -2.81 17.95
C TRP A 242 8.61 -2.49 19.03
N ALA A 243 8.82 -1.44 19.82
CA ALA A 243 7.91 -1.05 20.89
C ALA A 243 6.53 -0.66 20.34
N ASP A 244 6.49 0.17 19.30
CA ASP A 244 5.26 0.57 18.61
C ASP A 244 4.52 -0.64 18.02
N LYS A 245 5.26 -1.57 17.39
CA LYS A 245 4.69 -2.84 16.92
C LYS A 245 4.05 -3.65 18.04
N MET A 246 4.71 -3.76 19.20
CA MET A 246 4.16 -4.48 20.34
C MET A 246 2.90 -3.83 20.88
N LEU A 247 2.86 -2.50 20.95
CA LEU A 247 1.67 -1.76 21.33
C LEU A 247 0.49 -2.05 20.40
N LEU A 248 0.71 -2.00 19.08
CA LEU A 248 -0.32 -2.30 18.08
C LEU A 248 -0.84 -3.74 18.21
N ARG A 249 0.02 -4.73 18.44
CA ARG A 249 -0.42 -6.12 18.65
C ARG A 249 -1.26 -6.29 19.91
N VAL A 250 -0.90 -5.61 21.00
CA VAL A 250 -1.70 -5.61 22.24
C VAL A 250 -3.04 -4.96 21.97
N TYR A 251 -3.05 -3.82 21.28
CA TYR A 251 -4.26 -3.13 20.89
C TYR A 251 -5.20 -4.02 20.04
N ASP A 252 -4.68 -4.68 19.00
CA ASP A 252 -5.44 -5.62 18.17
C ASP A 252 -5.98 -6.82 18.96
N ARG A 253 -5.21 -7.32 19.93
CA ARG A 253 -5.63 -8.40 20.83
C ARG A 253 -6.80 -7.93 21.70
N VAL A 254 -6.69 -6.75 22.31
CA VAL A 254 -7.75 -6.16 23.13
C VAL A 254 -9.00 -5.93 22.29
N LYS A 255 -8.90 -5.25 21.15
CA LYS A 255 -10.03 -4.98 20.23
C LYS A 255 -10.78 -6.26 19.86
N ARG A 256 -10.06 -7.35 19.55
CA ARG A 256 -10.67 -8.65 19.22
C ARG A 256 -11.39 -9.32 20.38
N VAL A 257 -10.95 -9.08 21.62
CA VAL A 257 -11.55 -9.67 22.83
C VAL A 257 -12.70 -8.82 23.35
N THR A 258 -12.60 -7.50 23.24
CA THR A 258 -13.51 -6.55 23.89
C THR A 258 -14.52 -5.90 22.95
N GLY A 259 -14.31 -5.93 21.63
CA GLY A 259 -15.20 -5.30 20.64
C GLY A 259 -15.24 -3.76 20.71
N ILE A 260 -14.26 -3.11 21.34
CA ILE A 260 -14.24 -1.66 21.54
C ILE A 260 -14.02 -0.90 20.22
N ASP A 261 -14.81 0.15 19.99
CA ASP A 261 -14.85 1.02 18.81
C ASP A 261 -13.53 1.82 18.60
N ASP A 262 -13.14 1.99 17.33
CA ASP A 262 -11.92 2.66 16.86
C ASP A 262 -11.81 4.13 17.32
N ARG A 263 -12.96 4.76 17.60
CA ARG A 263 -13.02 6.14 18.09
C ARG A 263 -12.45 6.30 19.50
N LEU A 264 -12.66 5.34 20.40
CA LEU A 264 -12.13 5.39 21.76
C LEU A 264 -10.62 5.15 21.75
N ALA A 265 -10.17 4.19 20.96
CA ALA A 265 -8.76 3.85 20.83
C ALA A 265 -7.91 4.95 20.21
N SER A 266 -8.41 5.56 19.13
CA SER A 266 -7.73 6.67 18.46
C SER A 266 -7.57 7.88 19.38
N ARG A 267 -8.54 8.13 20.28
CA ARG A 267 -8.45 9.19 21.30
C ARG A 267 -7.40 8.89 22.37
N VAL A 268 -7.24 7.62 22.76
CA VAL A 268 -6.22 7.18 23.72
C VAL A 268 -4.83 7.25 23.09
N LEU A 269 -4.65 6.76 21.87
CA LEU A 269 -3.36 6.83 21.16
C LEU A 269 -2.93 8.27 20.88
N ALA A 270 -3.84 9.14 20.44
CA ALA A 270 -3.58 10.57 20.26
C ALA A 270 -3.34 11.32 21.59
N TRP A 271 -3.82 10.78 22.71
CA TRP A 271 -3.50 11.31 24.04
C TRP A 271 -2.09 10.87 24.48
N VAL A 272 -1.71 9.61 24.25
CA VAL A 272 -0.37 9.10 24.55
C VAL A 272 0.70 9.83 23.73
N ASP A 273 0.55 9.98 22.41
CA ASP A 273 1.53 10.68 21.55
C ASP A 273 1.72 12.16 21.96
N ARG A 274 0.66 12.82 22.44
CA ARG A 274 0.74 14.18 23.00
C ARG A 274 1.52 14.29 24.31
N HIS A 275 1.63 13.21 25.08
CA HIS A 275 2.27 13.21 26.40
C HIS A 275 3.62 12.47 26.42
N THR A 276 3.96 11.72 25.36
CA THR A 276 5.28 11.09 25.18
C THR A 276 6.23 11.93 24.33
N ARG A 277 5.75 12.98 23.66
CA ARG A 277 6.58 14.03 23.04
C ARG A 277 6.80 15.21 24.00
N ARG A 278 7.60 14.97 25.05
CA ARG A 278 8.32 16.00 25.81
C ARG A 278 9.80 15.65 25.84
#